data_AF-A0A2S9YAH0-F1
#
_entry.id   AF-A0A2S9YAH0-F1
#
_cell.length_a   1.000
_cell.length_b   1.000
_cell.length_c   1.000
_cell.angle_alpha   90.00
_cell.angle_beta   90.00
_cell.angle_gamma   90.00
#
_symmetry.space_group_name_H-M   'P 1'
#
loop_
_entity.id
_entity.type
_entity.pdbx_description
1 polymer ?
#
loop_
_entity_poly.entity_id
_entity_poly.type
_entity_poly.pdbx_seq_one_letter_code
_entity_poly.pdbx_strand_id
1 'polypeptide(L)'
;MVEGREAQALTGVIVAGGRATRMGEAAAELPKALLPIAGVSVLERQLGQFEAAGVRRVVILAGHLGEKIEAAVAARGPGGLEIELRIEDRALGSGGCLALLGSLPGPAVVALGDVVFELDLGELIAAHREQGAALTAAVHPNEHPHDSDLVTLDASGRVIALHPKPHPEGLGLGNLVTAGLFVLEPELIAGLAPDTKLDLVHDILAGALAAGRRVAAWKTTAYLKDMGTPRRYAEAEADYARGIPGQRLGPRPTLFVDRDGTLNRHVGYLRRPEQLELLPGVSEAIAACNRAGILVVVVTNQPVLARGEVDEAGLAAIHAELETQLGRAGAYLDRIYHCPHHPEVGFAGERPELKIACRCRKPKAGMIEAARAELRVDMARSVLVGDSVRDLGAARGAGLRPILVGPAMREPSREQGLEWFTDLGAAVRALAPELSASTLEARAS
;
A
#
# COMPACT_ATOMS: atom_id res chain seq x y z
N MET A 1 0.32 -30.39 -12.33
CA MET A 1 0.28 -30.28 -13.81
C MET A 1 -0.93 -29.43 -14.16
N VAL A 2 -0.70 -28.16 -14.51
CA VAL A 2 -1.68 -27.31 -15.19
C VAL A 2 -1.02 -27.00 -16.52
N GLU A 3 -1.38 -27.77 -17.53
CA GLU A 3 -0.94 -27.57 -18.91
C GLU A 3 -1.68 -26.36 -19.51
N GLY A 4 -0.96 -25.56 -20.29
CA GLY A 4 -1.53 -24.83 -21.42
C GLY A 4 -2.39 -23.61 -21.10
N ARG A 5 -1.79 -22.52 -20.64
CA ARG A 5 -2.19 -21.18 -21.07
C ARG A 5 -0.97 -20.51 -21.66
N GLU A 6 -1.01 -20.19 -22.95
CA GLU A 6 -0.03 -19.29 -23.56
C GLU A 6 0.14 -18.08 -22.65
N ALA A 7 1.38 -17.72 -22.31
CA ALA A 7 1.65 -16.48 -21.61
C ALA A 7 1.17 -15.34 -22.53
N GLN A 8 -0.02 -14.80 -22.27
CA GLN A 8 -0.56 -13.66 -23.00
C GLN A 8 0.52 -12.57 -23.08
N ALA A 9 0.69 -12.00 -24.28
CA ALA A 9 1.66 -10.94 -24.52
C ALA A 9 1.30 -9.70 -23.69
N LEU A 10 2.15 -9.37 -22.72
CA LEU A 10 2.02 -8.17 -21.89
C LEU A 10 2.71 -6.98 -22.58
N THR A 11 2.09 -5.81 -22.46
CA THR A 11 2.69 -4.55 -22.93
C THR A 11 3.00 -3.66 -21.72
N GLY A 12 4.26 -3.27 -21.55
CA GLY A 12 4.61 -2.21 -20.62
C GLY A 12 4.28 -0.85 -21.23
N VAL A 13 3.73 0.07 -20.45
CA VAL A 13 3.39 1.41 -20.91
C VAL A 13 3.93 2.43 -19.92
N ILE A 14 4.67 3.43 -20.41
CA ILE A 14 5.17 4.54 -19.61
C ILE A 14 4.52 5.84 -20.10
N VAL A 15 3.76 6.49 -19.24
CA VAL A 15 3.11 7.78 -19.54
C VAL A 15 4.04 8.93 -19.14
N ALA A 16 4.77 9.48 -20.12
CA ALA A 16 5.83 10.47 -19.94
C ALA A 16 5.50 11.86 -20.54
N GLY A 17 4.22 12.23 -20.70
CA GLY A 17 3.81 13.46 -21.38
C GLY A 17 3.68 14.74 -20.55
N GLY A 18 3.89 14.68 -19.23
CA GLY A 18 3.58 15.79 -18.31
C GLY A 18 4.57 16.97 -18.34
N ARG A 19 4.07 18.21 -18.17
CA ARG A 19 4.85 19.48 -18.23
C ARG A 19 5.67 19.85 -16.98
N ALA A 20 5.88 18.93 -16.05
CA ALA A 20 6.64 19.15 -14.80
C ALA A 20 6.30 20.42 -13.97
N THR A 21 5.10 21.00 -14.12
CA THR A 21 4.76 22.35 -13.61
C THR A 21 4.87 22.53 -12.10
N ARG A 22 4.79 21.45 -11.32
CA ARG A 22 4.89 21.46 -9.85
C ARG A 22 6.34 21.37 -9.32
N MET A 23 7.33 21.20 -10.19
CA MET A 23 8.74 20.97 -9.82
C MET A 23 9.61 22.26 -9.82
N GLY A 24 9.03 23.41 -10.15
CA GLY A 24 9.77 24.69 -10.25
C GLY A 24 10.55 24.85 -11.56
N GLU A 25 11.13 26.04 -11.78
CA GLU A 25 11.77 26.43 -13.04
C GLU A 25 12.97 25.55 -13.42
N ALA A 26 13.75 25.08 -12.45
CA ALA A 26 14.92 24.21 -12.69
C ALA A 26 14.56 22.81 -13.22
N ALA A 27 13.32 22.36 -13.01
CA ALA A 27 12.82 21.10 -13.55
C ALA A 27 12.08 21.26 -14.89
N ALA A 28 11.94 22.49 -15.39
CA ALA A 28 11.27 22.77 -16.65
C ALA A 28 12.07 22.29 -17.87
N GLU A 29 13.36 22.02 -17.70
CA GLU A 29 14.24 21.63 -18.81
C GLU A 29 14.31 20.12 -19.06
N LEU A 30 13.86 19.27 -18.13
CA LEU A 30 13.87 17.82 -18.31
C LEU A 30 12.47 17.22 -18.07
N PRO A 31 12.02 16.26 -18.90
CA PRO A 31 10.89 15.42 -18.54
C PRO A 31 11.14 14.76 -17.18
N LYS A 32 10.10 14.65 -16.34
CA LYS A 32 10.21 13.99 -15.02
C LYS A 32 10.75 12.55 -15.13
N ALA A 33 10.37 11.84 -16.19
CA ALA A 33 10.85 10.50 -16.46
C ALA A 33 12.39 10.43 -16.66
N LEU A 34 13.04 11.53 -17.03
CA LEU A 34 14.50 11.59 -17.20
C LEU A 34 15.25 12.11 -15.97
N LEU A 35 14.54 12.57 -14.93
CA LEU A 35 15.20 13.05 -13.73
C LEU A 35 15.97 11.90 -13.04
N PRO A 36 17.24 12.11 -12.66
CA PRO A 36 18.08 11.06 -12.12
C PRO A 36 17.90 10.89 -10.61
N ILE A 37 17.49 9.71 -10.16
CA ILE A 37 17.50 9.37 -8.74
C ILE A 37 18.70 8.48 -8.48
N ALA A 38 19.62 8.89 -7.62
CA ALA A 38 20.88 8.18 -7.36
C ALA A 38 21.63 7.78 -8.66
N GLY A 39 21.70 8.70 -9.63
CA GLY A 39 22.43 8.53 -10.89
C GLY A 39 21.70 7.75 -12.00
N VAL A 40 20.50 7.23 -11.76
CA VAL A 40 19.70 6.50 -12.77
C VAL A 40 18.36 7.20 -12.98
N SER A 41 17.98 7.43 -14.24
CA SER A 41 16.71 8.08 -14.58
C SER A 41 15.50 7.24 -14.16
N VAL A 42 14.38 7.89 -13.85
CA VAL A 42 13.11 7.19 -13.56
C VAL A 42 12.71 6.26 -14.70
N LEU A 43 12.89 6.70 -15.94
CA LEU A 43 12.62 5.93 -17.15
C LEU A 43 13.41 4.61 -17.16
N GLU A 44 14.73 4.67 -16.95
CA GLU A 44 15.55 3.46 -16.98
C GLU A 44 15.19 2.51 -15.82
N ARG A 45 14.81 3.03 -14.66
CA ARG A 45 14.32 2.23 -13.54
C ARG A 45 13.03 1.48 -13.90
N GLN A 46 12.07 2.18 -14.49
CA GLN A 46 10.81 1.57 -14.92
C GLN A 46 11.03 0.52 -16.02
N LEU A 47 11.93 0.80 -16.98
CA LEU A 47 12.32 -0.17 -18.02
C LEU A 47 12.95 -1.43 -17.40
N GLY A 48 13.86 -1.26 -16.43
CA GLY A 48 14.46 -2.39 -15.72
C GLY A 48 13.42 -3.25 -14.97
N GLN A 49 12.41 -2.63 -14.37
CA GLN A 49 11.29 -3.33 -13.72
C GLN A 49 10.46 -4.14 -14.74
N PHE A 50 10.16 -3.57 -15.90
CA PHE A 50 9.47 -4.30 -16.98
C PHE A 50 10.30 -5.49 -17.48
N GLU A 51 11.60 -5.30 -17.71
CA GLU A 51 12.50 -6.37 -18.13
C GLU A 51 12.58 -7.50 -17.09
N ALA A 52 12.69 -7.16 -15.80
CA ALA A 52 12.69 -8.12 -14.70
C ALA A 52 11.36 -8.90 -14.60
N ALA A 53 10.24 -8.29 -14.99
CA ALA A 53 8.92 -8.92 -15.06
C ALA A 53 8.72 -9.78 -16.32
N GLY A 54 9.70 -9.84 -17.23
CA GLY A 54 9.61 -10.57 -18.49
C GLY A 54 8.75 -9.87 -19.55
N VAL A 55 8.43 -8.58 -19.37
CA VAL A 55 7.80 -7.77 -20.41
C VAL A 55 8.83 -7.54 -21.52
N ARG A 56 8.45 -7.84 -22.76
CA ARG A 56 9.33 -7.67 -23.93
C ARG A 56 9.06 -6.39 -24.72
N ARG A 57 7.80 -5.95 -24.76
CA ARG A 57 7.39 -4.76 -25.50
C ARG A 57 7.01 -3.66 -24.53
N VAL A 58 7.63 -2.49 -24.68
CA VAL A 58 7.31 -1.28 -23.91
C VAL A 58 6.95 -0.16 -24.87
N VAL A 59 5.81 0.50 -24.64
CA VAL A 59 5.42 1.71 -25.35
C VAL A 59 5.56 2.91 -24.42
N ILE A 60 6.34 3.91 -24.82
CA ILE A 60 6.47 5.17 -24.10
C ILE A 60 5.57 6.20 -24.78
N LEU A 61 4.64 6.75 -24.01
CA LEU A 61 3.71 7.80 -24.45
C LEU A 61 4.25 9.14 -23.96
N ALA A 62 4.99 9.82 -24.84
CA ALA A 62 5.64 11.10 -24.54
C ALA A 62 4.83 12.28 -25.08
N GLY A 63 5.07 13.47 -24.55
CA GLY A 63 4.36 14.69 -24.93
C GLY A 63 5.31 15.86 -24.93
N HIS A 64 5.14 16.79 -24.00
CA HIS A 64 6.09 17.90 -23.84
C HIS A 64 7.52 17.38 -23.60
N LEU A 65 8.50 17.92 -24.34
CA LEU A 65 9.91 17.47 -24.32
C LEU A 65 10.12 16.01 -24.77
N GLY A 66 9.22 15.47 -25.59
CA GLY A 66 9.28 14.11 -26.11
C GLY A 66 10.56 13.81 -26.89
N GLU A 67 11.15 14.80 -27.55
CA GLU A 67 12.44 14.68 -28.25
C GLU A 67 13.60 14.33 -27.30
N LYS A 68 13.53 14.74 -26.02
CA LYS A 68 14.53 14.36 -25.02
C LYS A 68 14.36 12.90 -24.59
N ILE A 69 13.12 12.42 -24.51
CA ILE A 69 12.82 11.00 -24.29
C ILE A 69 13.35 10.18 -25.46
N GLU A 70 13.09 10.62 -26.69
CA GLU A 70 13.59 9.97 -27.91
C GLU A 70 15.11 9.86 -27.91
N ALA A 71 15.81 10.96 -27.63
CA ALA A 71 17.26 10.96 -27.53
C ALA A 71 17.77 10.01 -26.43
N ALA A 72 17.11 9.96 -25.28
CA ALA A 72 17.47 9.04 -24.19
C ALA A 72 17.27 7.57 -24.56
N VAL A 73 16.17 7.23 -25.25
CA VAL A 73 15.89 5.88 -25.75
C VAL A 73 16.89 5.48 -26.83
N ALA A 74 17.18 6.38 -27.78
CA ALA A 74 18.16 6.15 -28.85
C ALA A 74 19.58 5.97 -28.32
N ALA A 75 19.91 6.61 -27.19
CA ALA A 75 21.20 6.45 -26.52
C ALA A 75 21.31 5.15 -25.70
N ARG A 76 20.20 4.42 -25.47
CA ARG A 76 20.30 3.08 -24.86
C ARG A 76 21.04 2.15 -25.83
N GLY A 77 21.98 1.38 -25.27
CA GLY A 77 22.56 0.26 -25.98
C GLY A 77 21.51 -0.82 -26.28
N PRO A 78 21.87 -1.84 -27.08
CA PRO A 78 20.99 -2.99 -27.31
C PRO A 78 20.58 -3.63 -25.97
N GLY A 79 19.31 -4.01 -25.85
CA GLY A 79 18.75 -4.62 -24.64
C GLY A 79 17.61 -5.59 -24.95
N GLY A 80 17.05 -6.23 -23.93
CA GLY A 80 15.99 -7.25 -24.09
C GLY A 80 14.59 -6.68 -24.40
N LEU A 81 14.43 -5.35 -24.38
CA LEU A 81 13.17 -4.65 -24.60
C LEU A 81 13.05 -4.10 -26.03
N GLU A 82 11.93 -4.38 -26.66
CA GLU A 82 11.43 -3.65 -27.82
C GLU A 82 10.71 -2.39 -27.32
N ILE A 83 11.33 -1.24 -27.54
CA ILE A 83 10.80 0.06 -27.09
C ILE A 83 10.23 0.82 -28.28
N GLU A 84 8.95 1.16 -28.18
CA GLU A 84 8.25 2.03 -29.12
C GLU A 84 7.97 3.37 -28.46
N LEU A 85 8.25 4.49 -29.14
CA LEU A 85 7.92 5.83 -28.67
C LEU A 85 6.76 6.39 -29.49
N ARG A 86 5.71 6.88 -28.81
CA ARG A 86 4.63 7.67 -29.44
C ARG A 86 4.60 9.05 -28.79
N ILE A 87 4.75 10.09 -29.60
CA ILE A 87 4.74 11.48 -29.14
C ILE A 87 3.37 12.08 -29.46
N GLU A 88 2.70 12.67 -28.47
CA GLU A 88 1.42 13.34 -28.69
C GLU A 88 1.59 14.71 -29.37
N ASP A 89 0.75 14.99 -30.37
CA ASP A 89 0.70 16.33 -31.01
C ASP A 89 0.06 17.40 -30.11
N ARG A 90 -0.74 16.96 -29.12
CA ARG A 90 -1.42 17.80 -28.13
C ARG A 90 -1.53 17.06 -26.81
N ALA A 91 -1.67 17.80 -25.71
CA ALA A 91 -1.77 17.18 -24.38
C ALA A 91 -3.12 16.46 -24.18
N LEU A 92 -3.12 15.12 -24.27
CA LEU A 92 -4.32 14.28 -24.07
C LEU A 92 -4.53 13.86 -22.61
N GLY A 93 -3.61 14.22 -21.70
CA GLY A 93 -3.70 13.85 -20.29
C GLY A 93 -3.24 12.41 -20.02
N SER A 94 -3.20 12.04 -18.74
CA SER A 94 -2.65 10.76 -18.28
C SER A 94 -3.42 9.55 -18.78
N GLY A 95 -4.72 9.70 -19.06
CA GLY A 95 -5.58 8.66 -19.59
C GLY A 95 -5.78 8.76 -21.11
N GLY A 96 -5.92 9.96 -21.66
CA GLY A 96 -6.24 10.15 -23.08
C GLY A 96 -5.12 9.66 -24.00
N CYS A 97 -3.87 9.79 -23.55
CA CYS A 97 -2.70 9.28 -24.25
C CYS A 97 -2.77 7.77 -24.56
N LEU A 98 -3.48 7.00 -23.72
CA LEU A 98 -3.60 5.54 -23.87
C LEU A 98 -4.37 5.16 -25.15
N ALA A 99 -5.23 6.03 -25.68
CA ALA A 99 -5.90 5.81 -26.96
C ALA A 99 -4.89 5.68 -28.11
N LEU A 100 -3.70 6.27 -27.97
CA LEU A 100 -2.64 6.12 -28.95
C LEU A 100 -2.19 4.68 -29.10
N LEU A 101 -2.32 3.81 -28.08
CA LEU A 101 -1.87 2.41 -28.13
C LEU A 101 -2.63 1.58 -29.18
N GLY A 102 -3.91 1.91 -29.42
CA GLY A 102 -4.80 1.13 -30.27
C GLY A 102 -5.11 -0.25 -29.68
N SER A 103 -5.26 -1.25 -30.55
CA SER A 103 -5.51 -2.64 -30.12
C SER A 103 -4.24 -3.29 -29.58
N LEU A 104 -4.32 -3.93 -28.42
CA LEU A 104 -3.23 -4.66 -27.80
C LEU A 104 -3.50 -6.18 -27.79
N PRO A 105 -2.46 -7.02 -27.89
CA PRO A 105 -2.60 -8.48 -27.86
C PRO A 105 -2.88 -9.06 -26.46
N GLY A 106 -2.79 -8.22 -25.42
CA GLY A 106 -3.00 -8.60 -24.03
C GLY A 106 -2.87 -7.38 -23.10
N PRO A 107 -3.00 -7.59 -21.78
CA PRO A 107 -3.06 -6.51 -20.80
C PRO A 107 -1.86 -5.55 -20.87
N ALA A 108 -2.15 -4.28 -20.57
CA ALA A 108 -1.14 -3.24 -20.47
C ALA A 108 -0.81 -2.94 -19.00
N VAL A 109 0.47 -2.99 -18.64
CA VAL A 109 0.96 -2.51 -17.34
C VAL A 109 1.37 -1.05 -17.52
N VAL A 110 0.57 -0.13 -16.99
CA VAL A 110 0.71 1.32 -17.18
C VAL A 110 1.35 1.96 -15.96
N ALA A 111 2.51 2.57 -16.15
CA ALA A 111 3.22 3.36 -15.14
C ALA A 111 3.23 4.85 -15.52
N LEU A 112 2.90 5.73 -14.59
CA LEU A 112 3.12 7.16 -14.75
C LEU A 112 4.62 7.47 -14.67
N GLY A 113 5.13 8.28 -15.59
CA GLY A 113 6.57 8.57 -15.73
C GLY A 113 7.18 9.39 -14.59
N ASP A 114 6.39 9.79 -13.59
CA ASP A 114 6.84 10.42 -12.35
C ASP A 114 6.61 9.56 -11.10
N VAL A 115 6.51 8.25 -11.30
CA VAL A 115 6.44 7.28 -10.21
C VAL A 115 7.67 6.40 -10.22
N VAL A 116 8.34 6.29 -9.07
CA VAL A 116 9.39 5.30 -8.86
C VAL A 116 8.85 4.13 -8.08
N PHE A 117 9.25 2.92 -8.48
CA PHE A 117 8.84 1.71 -7.80
C PHE A 117 9.89 0.61 -7.88
N GLU A 118 9.95 -0.18 -6.81
CA GLU A 118 10.71 -1.42 -6.71
C GLU A 118 9.77 -2.47 -6.10
N LEU A 119 9.17 -3.30 -6.94
CA LEU A 119 8.16 -4.29 -6.57
C LEU A 119 8.08 -5.44 -7.56
N ASP A 120 7.44 -6.54 -7.18
CA ASP A 120 7.22 -7.68 -8.09
C ASP A 120 6.00 -7.41 -8.98
N LEU A 121 6.22 -6.97 -10.22
CA LEU A 121 5.14 -6.75 -11.19
C LEU A 121 4.39 -8.05 -11.52
N GLY A 122 5.03 -9.22 -11.38
CA GLY A 122 4.40 -10.51 -11.56
C GLY A 122 3.27 -10.75 -10.55
N GLU A 123 3.45 -10.33 -9.30
CA GLU A 123 2.39 -10.39 -8.26
C GLU A 123 1.21 -9.48 -8.62
N LEU A 124 1.47 -8.26 -9.11
CA LEU A 124 0.42 -7.34 -9.57
C LEU A 124 -0.37 -7.93 -10.75
N ILE A 125 0.32 -8.50 -11.74
CA ILE A 125 -0.31 -9.13 -12.91
C ILE A 125 -1.11 -10.37 -12.52
N ALA A 126 -0.58 -11.20 -11.61
CA ALA A 126 -1.28 -12.36 -11.09
C ALA A 126 -2.57 -11.95 -10.36
N ALA A 127 -2.50 -10.95 -9.49
CA ALA A 127 -3.66 -10.41 -8.77
C ALA A 127 -4.71 -9.83 -9.72
N HIS A 128 -4.29 -9.13 -10.79
CA HIS A 128 -5.20 -8.64 -11.83
C HIS A 128 -5.96 -9.78 -12.52
N ARG A 129 -5.25 -10.83 -12.93
CA ARG A 129 -5.83 -12.00 -13.58
C ARG A 129 -6.76 -12.79 -12.66
N GLU A 130 -6.38 -13.00 -11.41
CA GLU A 130 -7.20 -13.70 -10.41
C GLU A 130 -8.53 -12.97 -10.17
N GLN A 131 -8.49 -11.63 -10.16
CA GLN A 131 -9.68 -10.81 -10.00
C GLN A 131 -10.55 -10.78 -11.28
N GLY A 132 -9.99 -11.04 -12.46
CA GLY A 132 -10.70 -10.83 -13.74
C GLY A 132 -11.19 -9.39 -13.87
N ALA A 133 -10.35 -8.44 -13.46
CA ALA A 133 -10.67 -7.03 -13.44
C ALA A 133 -10.42 -6.39 -14.82
N ALA A 134 -11.26 -5.44 -15.23
CA ALA A 134 -10.98 -4.61 -16.40
C ALA A 134 -9.81 -3.62 -16.15
N LEU A 135 -9.62 -3.27 -14.87
CA LEU A 135 -8.55 -2.40 -14.40
C LEU A 135 -8.15 -2.82 -12.98
N THR A 136 -6.85 -2.94 -12.73
CA THR A 136 -6.29 -3.10 -11.38
C THR A 136 -5.35 -1.94 -11.07
N ALA A 137 -5.58 -1.23 -9.97
CA ALA A 137 -4.66 -0.20 -9.47
C ALA A 137 -3.74 -0.78 -8.39
N ALA A 138 -2.44 -0.48 -8.45
CA ALA A 138 -1.57 -0.68 -7.30
C ALA A 138 -1.88 0.40 -6.25
N VAL A 139 -2.15 -0.03 -5.02
CA VAL A 139 -2.51 0.88 -3.92
C VAL A 139 -1.70 0.59 -2.68
N HIS A 140 -1.44 1.64 -1.90
CA HIS A 140 -0.76 1.52 -0.62
C HIS A 140 -1.21 2.64 0.33
N PRO A 141 -1.05 2.49 1.64
CA PRO A 141 -1.15 3.61 2.57
C PRO A 141 0.06 4.55 2.43
N ASN A 142 -0.13 5.83 2.71
CA ASN A 142 0.97 6.81 2.72
C ASN A 142 0.91 7.80 3.90
N GLU A 143 1.93 8.65 4.02
CA GLU A 143 2.04 9.68 5.06
C GLU A 143 1.30 10.99 4.74
N HIS A 144 0.59 11.06 3.62
CA HIS A 144 -0.08 12.28 3.14
C HIS A 144 -1.41 11.96 2.44
N PRO A 145 -2.33 11.25 3.12
CA PRO A 145 -3.58 10.82 2.51
C PRO A 145 -4.42 12.01 2.03
N HIS A 146 -4.42 13.13 2.76
CA HIS A 146 -5.19 14.34 2.44
C HIS A 146 -4.82 15.03 1.10
N ASP A 147 -3.63 14.76 0.56
CA ASP A 147 -3.19 15.27 -0.75
C ASP A 147 -3.20 14.16 -1.83
N SER A 148 -3.92 13.07 -1.58
CA SER A 148 -3.98 11.91 -2.46
C SER A 148 -5.42 11.54 -2.76
N ASP A 149 -5.68 11.00 -3.94
CA ASP A 149 -6.96 10.34 -4.21
C ASP A 149 -6.97 8.98 -3.50
N LEU A 150 -8.05 8.72 -2.77
CA LEU A 150 -8.20 7.51 -1.97
C LEU A 150 -9.20 6.56 -2.61
N VAL A 151 -9.06 5.27 -2.35
CA VAL A 151 -10.05 4.26 -2.75
C VAL A 151 -10.56 3.47 -1.54
N THR A 152 -11.85 3.16 -1.57
CA THR A 152 -12.45 2.18 -0.64
C THR A 152 -12.60 0.86 -1.35
N LEU A 153 -12.26 -0.23 -0.65
CA LEU A 153 -12.41 -1.59 -1.17
C LEU A 153 -13.47 -2.36 -0.39
N ASP A 154 -14.06 -3.35 -1.06
CA ASP A 154 -14.79 -4.42 -0.38
C ASP A 154 -13.86 -5.53 0.11
N ALA A 155 -14.43 -6.54 0.78
CA ALA A 155 -13.69 -7.68 1.32
C ALA A 155 -13.02 -8.56 0.25
N SER A 156 -13.43 -8.45 -1.02
CA SER A 156 -12.84 -9.19 -2.15
C SER A 156 -11.66 -8.45 -2.79
N GLY A 157 -11.37 -7.22 -2.34
CA GLY A 157 -10.34 -6.37 -2.94
C GLY A 157 -10.82 -5.59 -4.17
N ARG A 158 -12.13 -5.55 -4.43
CA ARG A 158 -12.71 -4.71 -5.47
C ARG A 158 -12.81 -3.27 -4.98
N VAL A 159 -12.47 -2.31 -5.85
CA VAL A 159 -12.72 -0.89 -5.60
C VAL A 159 -14.23 -0.64 -5.68
N ILE A 160 -14.79 -0.07 -4.61
CA ILE A 160 -16.22 0.29 -4.52
C ILE A 160 -16.44 1.81 -4.49
N ALA A 161 -15.42 2.59 -4.15
CA ALA A 161 -15.49 4.04 -4.18
C ALA A 161 -14.10 4.64 -4.49
N LEU A 162 -14.12 5.75 -5.24
CA LEU A 162 -12.99 6.66 -5.42
C LEU A 162 -13.33 7.96 -4.67
N HIS A 163 -12.36 8.49 -3.93
CA HIS A 163 -12.48 9.72 -3.15
C HIS A 163 -11.44 10.72 -3.65
N PRO A 164 -11.80 11.57 -4.63
CA PRO A 164 -10.93 12.62 -5.13
C PRO A 164 -10.63 13.67 -4.05
N LYS A 165 -9.44 14.27 -4.10
CA LYS A 165 -9.12 15.44 -3.27
C LYS A 165 -9.78 16.74 -3.81
N PRO A 166 -10.13 17.71 -2.95
CA PRO A 166 -10.07 17.65 -1.48
C PRO A 166 -11.17 16.73 -0.91
N HIS A 167 -10.83 15.99 0.15
CA HIS A 167 -11.76 15.06 0.78
C HIS A 167 -12.84 15.80 1.59
N PRO A 168 -14.07 15.27 1.67
CA PRO A 168 -15.11 15.84 2.52
C PRO A 168 -14.70 15.87 4.00
N GLU A 169 -14.97 16.99 4.68
CA GLU A 169 -14.75 17.10 6.12
C GLU A 169 -15.65 16.13 6.91
N GLY A 170 -15.12 15.58 8.01
CA GLY A 170 -15.86 14.71 8.92
C GLY A 170 -16.15 13.30 8.41
N LEU A 171 -15.73 12.95 7.19
CA LEU A 171 -15.81 11.60 6.66
C LEU A 171 -14.54 10.81 6.99
N GLY A 172 -14.68 9.72 7.72
CA GLY A 172 -13.59 8.76 7.94
C GLY A 172 -13.28 8.02 6.62
N LEU A 173 -12.09 8.21 6.09
CA LEU A 173 -11.60 7.56 4.87
C LEU A 173 -10.41 6.67 5.20
N GLY A 174 -10.44 5.44 4.67
CA GLY A 174 -9.28 4.56 4.74
C GLY A 174 -8.10 5.12 3.96
N ASN A 175 -6.89 4.81 4.38
CA ASN A 175 -5.67 5.32 3.77
C ASN A 175 -5.16 4.34 2.69
N LEU A 176 -5.78 4.36 1.52
CA LEU A 176 -5.31 3.63 0.34
C LEU A 176 -5.27 4.55 -0.86
N VAL A 177 -4.07 4.94 -1.26
CA VAL A 177 -3.83 5.84 -2.38
C VAL A 177 -3.63 5.08 -3.68
N THR A 178 -4.13 5.62 -4.78
CA THR A 178 -3.76 5.13 -6.13
C THR A 178 -2.38 5.66 -6.48
N ALA A 179 -1.43 4.77 -6.78
CA ALA A 179 -0.02 5.15 -6.81
C ALA A 179 0.59 5.17 -8.22
N GLY A 180 -0.22 5.50 -9.23
CA GLY A 180 0.25 5.74 -10.59
C GLY A 180 0.78 4.50 -11.33
N LEU A 181 0.45 3.29 -10.85
CA LEU A 181 0.77 2.01 -11.48
C LEU A 181 -0.51 1.18 -11.61
N PHE A 182 -0.80 0.73 -12.82
CA PHE A 182 -2.06 0.08 -13.16
C PHE A 182 -1.86 -1.10 -14.12
N VAL A 183 -2.83 -2.01 -14.15
CA VAL A 183 -2.99 -3.01 -15.21
C VAL A 183 -4.35 -2.82 -15.85
N LEU A 184 -4.39 -2.63 -17.16
CA LEU A 184 -5.60 -2.37 -17.93
C LEU A 184 -5.80 -3.46 -18.99
N GLU A 185 -7.04 -3.93 -19.12
CA GLU A 185 -7.41 -4.85 -20.20
C GLU A 185 -7.50 -4.13 -21.56
N PRO A 186 -7.16 -4.81 -22.68
CA PRO A 186 -7.18 -4.23 -24.02
C PRO A 186 -8.51 -3.59 -24.42
N GLU A 187 -9.64 -4.17 -23.99
CA GLU A 187 -10.97 -3.66 -24.33
C GLU A 187 -11.23 -2.29 -23.70
N LEU A 188 -10.66 -2.02 -22.53
CA LEU A 188 -10.78 -0.72 -21.89
C LEU A 188 -10.01 0.35 -22.68
N ILE A 189 -8.82 0.00 -23.18
CA ILE A 189 -7.96 0.89 -23.98
C ILE A 189 -8.57 1.12 -25.37
N ALA A 190 -9.03 0.06 -26.04
CA ALA A 190 -9.66 0.13 -27.35
C ALA A 190 -10.98 0.91 -27.35
N GLY A 191 -11.65 1.01 -26.20
CA GLY A 191 -12.87 1.80 -26.02
C GLY A 191 -12.62 3.30 -25.80
N LEU A 192 -11.37 3.75 -25.65
CA LEU A 192 -11.06 5.16 -25.44
C LEU A 192 -11.29 5.97 -26.72
N ALA A 193 -12.00 7.09 -26.59
CA ALA A 193 -12.17 8.00 -27.71
C ALA A 193 -10.81 8.62 -28.09
N PRO A 194 -10.40 8.55 -29.37
CA PRO A 194 -9.18 9.21 -29.81
C PRO A 194 -9.30 10.71 -29.56
N ASP A 195 -8.16 11.39 -29.43
CA ASP A 195 -8.09 12.84 -29.37
C ASP A 195 -8.86 13.52 -28.22
N THR A 196 -9.22 12.74 -27.21
CA THR A 196 -9.99 13.20 -26.06
C THR A 196 -9.07 13.35 -24.86
N LYS A 197 -9.10 14.51 -24.21
CA LYS A 197 -8.33 14.74 -22.99
C LYS A 197 -8.98 13.99 -21.83
N LEU A 198 -8.29 13.01 -21.26
CA LEU A 198 -8.77 12.18 -20.15
C LEU A 198 -7.68 12.02 -19.09
N ASP A 199 -8.10 11.90 -17.83
CA ASP A 199 -7.30 11.49 -16.70
C ASP A 199 -7.49 10.00 -16.37
N LEU A 200 -6.38 9.31 -16.10
CA LEU A 200 -6.37 7.86 -15.84
C LEU A 200 -7.18 7.49 -14.58
N VAL A 201 -7.18 8.32 -13.54
CA VAL A 201 -7.91 8.04 -12.30
C VAL A 201 -9.32 8.61 -12.38
N HIS A 202 -9.45 9.88 -12.73
CA HIS A 202 -10.73 10.59 -12.63
C HIS A 202 -11.69 10.32 -13.80
N ASP A 203 -11.19 9.90 -14.96
CA ASP A 203 -12.05 9.58 -16.10
C ASP A 203 -12.06 8.07 -16.40
N ILE A 204 -10.90 7.41 -16.47
CA ILE A 204 -10.83 5.99 -16.85
C ILE A 204 -11.21 5.07 -15.69
N LEU A 205 -10.53 5.16 -14.54
CA LEU A 205 -10.86 4.34 -13.37
C LEU A 205 -12.27 4.65 -12.86
N ALA A 206 -12.60 5.94 -12.68
CA ALA A 206 -13.94 6.35 -12.24
C ALA A 206 -15.03 5.96 -13.25
N GLY A 207 -14.77 6.10 -14.55
CA GLY A 207 -15.69 5.68 -15.61
C GLY A 207 -15.91 4.16 -15.62
N ALA A 208 -14.85 3.37 -15.41
CA ALA A 208 -14.97 1.92 -15.27
C ALA A 208 -15.83 1.52 -14.06
N LEU A 209 -15.66 2.19 -12.91
CA LEU A 209 -16.52 2.01 -11.74
C LEU A 209 -17.98 2.34 -12.04
N ALA A 210 -18.24 3.51 -12.63
CA ALA A 210 -19.57 3.97 -12.97
C ALA A 210 -20.28 3.05 -14.00
N ALA A 211 -19.53 2.48 -14.93
CA ALA A 211 -20.02 1.50 -15.89
C ALA A 211 -20.23 0.09 -15.30
N GLY A 212 -20.04 -0.09 -13.99
CA GLY A 212 -20.19 -1.39 -13.33
C GLY A 212 -19.11 -2.41 -13.70
N ARG A 213 -18.01 -1.99 -14.33
CA ARG A 213 -16.88 -2.87 -14.63
C ARG A 213 -16.24 -3.32 -13.31
N ARG A 214 -15.53 -4.45 -13.37
CA ARG A 214 -14.73 -4.90 -12.23
C ARG A 214 -13.44 -4.11 -12.18
N VAL A 215 -13.32 -3.24 -11.19
CA VAL A 215 -12.09 -2.51 -10.86
C VAL A 215 -11.53 -3.11 -9.57
N ALA A 216 -10.29 -3.60 -9.62
CA ALA A 216 -9.62 -4.18 -8.47
C ALA A 216 -8.50 -3.27 -7.96
N ALA A 217 -8.05 -3.53 -6.74
CA ALA A 217 -6.84 -2.92 -6.21
C ALA A 217 -5.90 -4.00 -5.69
N TRP A 218 -4.63 -3.89 -6.07
CA TRP A 218 -3.55 -4.70 -5.51
C TRP A 218 -2.89 -3.89 -4.39
N LYS A 219 -3.20 -4.25 -3.14
CA LYS A 219 -2.60 -3.61 -1.97
C LYS A 219 -1.16 -4.07 -1.82
N THR A 220 -0.21 -3.17 -1.91
CA THR A 220 1.21 -3.48 -1.72
C THR A 220 1.80 -2.69 -0.57
N THR A 221 2.87 -3.21 0.01
CA THR A 221 3.73 -2.51 0.98
C THR A 221 5.14 -2.32 0.42
N ALA A 222 5.36 -2.66 -0.86
CA ALA A 222 6.61 -2.47 -1.57
C ALA A 222 6.94 -0.98 -1.75
N TYR A 223 8.09 -0.67 -2.36
CA TYR A 223 8.46 0.72 -2.61
C TYR A 223 7.71 1.22 -3.86
N LEU A 224 6.88 2.24 -3.67
CA LEU A 224 6.08 2.87 -4.72
C LEU A 224 5.83 4.32 -4.27
N LYS A 225 6.32 5.30 -5.05
CA LYS A 225 6.29 6.70 -4.64
C LYS A 225 6.22 7.63 -5.84
N ASP A 226 5.34 8.63 -5.78
CA ASP A 226 5.34 9.72 -6.74
C ASP A 226 6.44 10.73 -6.40
N MET A 227 7.12 11.23 -7.43
CA MET A 227 8.18 12.25 -7.32
C MET A 227 7.69 13.60 -7.83
N GLY A 228 6.37 13.86 -7.75
CA GLY A 228 5.75 14.95 -8.49
C GLY A 228 6.05 16.38 -8.02
N THR A 229 6.76 16.53 -6.89
CA THR A 229 7.16 17.80 -6.27
C THR A 229 8.63 17.76 -5.84
N PRO A 230 9.32 18.92 -5.67
CA PRO A 230 10.74 18.94 -5.32
C PRO A 230 11.03 18.22 -4.00
N ARG A 231 10.11 18.35 -3.03
CA ARG A 231 10.19 17.64 -1.75
C ARG A 231 10.12 16.12 -1.96
N ARG A 232 9.12 15.62 -2.69
CA ARG A 232 8.95 14.17 -2.90
C ARG A 232 10.10 13.58 -3.71
N TYR A 233 10.64 14.33 -4.66
CA TYR A 233 11.83 13.97 -5.40
C TYR A 233 13.06 13.83 -4.48
N ALA A 234 13.34 14.84 -3.65
CA ALA A 234 14.45 14.79 -2.69
C ALA A 234 14.31 13.64 -1.68
N GLU A 235 13.08 13.35 -1.24
CA GLU A 235 12.81 12.19 -0.40
C GLU A 235 13.10 10.87 -1.13
N ALA A 236 12.70 10.74 -2.41
CA ALA A 236 13.02 9.56 -3.20
C ALA A 236 14.54 9.40 -3.38
N GLU A 237 15.28 10.47 -3.64
CA GLU A 237 16.75 10.43 -3.67
C GLU A 237 17.36 9.93 -2.36
N ALA A 238 16.89 10.45 -1.23
CA ALA A 238 17.34 10.01 0.09
C ALA A 238 17.02 8.52 0.35
N ASP A 239 15.85 8.04 -0.08
CA ASP A 239 15.44 6.65 0.08
C ASP A 239 16.35 5.71 -0.73
N TYR A 240 16.62 6.05 -1.99
CA TYR A 240 17.52 5.26 -2.85
C TYR A 240 18.96 5.28 -2.33
N ALA A 241 19.46 6.42 -1.85
CA ALA A 241 20.79 6.50 -1.24
C ALA A 241 20.93 5.61 0.00
N ARG A 242 19.83 5.38 0.73
CA ARG A 242 19.76 4.47 1.89
C ARG A 242 19.47 3.01 1.52
N GLY A 243 19.19 2.72 0.24
CA GLY A 243 18.82 1.39 -0.23
C GLY A 243 17.44 0.92 0.23
N ILE A 244 16.56 1.83 0.69
CA ILE A 244 15.21 1.50 1.17
C ILE A 244 14.40 0.74 0.12
N PRO A 245 14.41 1.11 -1.18
CA PRO A 245 13.61 0.40 -2.18
C PRO A 245 13.95 -1.10 -2.28
N GLY A 246 15.24 -1.44 -2.35
CA GLY A 246 15.68 -2.84 -2.39
C GLY A 246 15.40 -3.60 -1.09
N GLN A 247 15.50 -2.94 0.07
CA GLN A 247 15.16 -3.54 1.36
C GLN A 247 13.68 -3.94 1.45
N ARG A 248 12.78 -3.20 0.79
CA ARG A 248 11.33 -3.48 0.78
C ARG A 248 10.92 -4.66 -0.12
N LEU A 249 11.83 -5.20 -0.92
CA LEU A 249 11.61 -6.44 -1.68
C LEU A 249 11.70 -7.69 -0.77
N GLY A 250 12.51 -7.60 0.29
CA GLY A 250 12.76 -8.70 1.21
C GLY A 250 11.89 -8.67 2.48
N PRO A 251 12.14 -9.60 3.41
CA PRO A 251 11.44 -9.62 4.68
C PRO A 251 11.69 -8.36 5.52
N ARG A 252 10.65 -7.83 6.18
CA ARG A 252 10.76 -6.59 6.97
C ARG A 252 10.40 -6.74 8.45
N PRO A 253 11.12 -6.02 9.34
CA PRO A 253 10.73 -5.94 10.74
C PRO A 253 9.32 -5.38 10.85
N THR A 254 8.53 -5.95 11.76
CA THR A 254 7.11 -5.60 11.91
C THR A 254 6.78 -5.34 13.38
N LEU A 255 6.22 -4.16 13.62
CA LEU A 255 5.54 -3.81 14.85
C LEU A 255 4.08 -4.27 14.74
N PHE A 256 3.77 -5.44 15.31
CA PHE A 256 2.39 -5.82 15.51
C PHE A 256 1.82 -5.06 16.70
N VAL A 257 0.59 -4.56 16.58
CA VAL A 257 -0.06 -3.79 17.65
C VAL A 257 -1.50 -4.25 17.86
N ASP A 258 -1.93 -4.29 19.12
CA ASP A 258 -3.36 -4.31 19.42
C ASP A 258 -4.01 -2.96 19.13
N ARG A 259 -5.33 -2.92 18.98
CA ARG A 259 -6.09 -1.70 18.72
C ARG A 259 -6.58 -1.06 20.02
N ASP A 260 -7.56 -1.69 20.66
CA ASP A 260 -8.28 -1.13 21.80
C ASP A 260 -7.44 -1.21 23.08
N GLY A 261 -7.10 -0.07 23.66
CA GLY A 261 -6.22 0.05 24.82
C GLY A 261 -4.75 0.28 24.48
N THR A 262 -4.38 0.17 23.18
CA THR A 262 -3.00 0.30 22.70
C THR A 262 -2.85 1.42 21.67
N LEU A 263 -3.69 1.47 20.63
CA LEU A 263 -3.79 2.59 19.69
C LEU A 263 -4.86 3.60 20.10
N ASN A 264 -6.05 3.11 20.45
CA ASN A 264 -7.17 3.93 20.88
C ASN A 264 -7.55 3.67 22.34
N ARG A 265 -8.24 4.61 22.96
CA ARG A 265 -8.83 4.43 24.29
C ARG A 265 -9.75 3.22 24.30
N HIS A 266 -9.59 2.36 25.30
CA HIS A 266 -10.46 1.21 25.48
C HIS A 266 -11.83 1.65 26.02
N VAL A 267 -12.89 1.44 25.23
CA VAL A 267 -14.28 1.79 25.58
C VAL A 267 -15.17 0.56 25.81
N GLY A 268 -14.55 -0.60 26.09
CA GLY A 268 -15.21 -1.89 26.15
C GLY A 268 -15.45 -2.44 24.74
N TYR A 269 -16.58 -2.06 24.14
CA TYR A 269 -16.94 -2.46 22.77
C TYR A 269 -17.15 -1.22 21.91
N LEU A 270 -16.18 -0.96 21.04
CA LEU A 270 -16.21 0.11 20.06
C LEU A 270 -17.19 -0.26 18.94
N ARG A 271 -18.26 0.52 18.79
CA ARG A 271 -19.37 0.22 17.86
C ARG A 271 -19.61 1.28 16.80
N ARG A 272 -19.07 2.49 17.01
CA ARG A 272 -19.22 3.61 16.09
C ARG A 272 -17.90 4.36 15.92
N PRO A 273 -17.63 4.92 14.74
CA PRO A 273 -16.43 5.72 14.49
C PRO A 273 -16.22 6.84 15.50
N GLU A 274 -17.28 7.56 15.87
CA GLU A 274 -17.21 8.71 16.81
C GLU A 274 -16.70 8.36 18.22
N GLN A 275 -16.70 7.07 18.57
CA GLN A 275 -16.18 6.60 19.85
C GLN A 275 -14.66 6.37 19.82
N LEU A 276 -14.04 6.44 18.64
CA LEU A 276 -12.61 6.22 18.46
C LEU A 276 -11.83 7.47 18.86
N GLU A 277 -11.00 7.32 19.88
CA GLU A 277 -10.09 8.35 20.36
C GLU A 277 -8.69 7.76 20.45
N LEU A 278 -7.75 8.25 19.63
CA LEU A 278 -6.35 7.84 19.71
C LEU A 278 -5.74 8.16 21.08
N LEU A 279 -4.89 7.27 21.58
CA LEU A 279 -4.08 7.56 22.76
C LEU A 279 -2.97 8.58 22.42
N PRO A 280 -2.52 9.40 23.40
CA PRO A 280 -1.47 10.38 23.18
C PRO A 280 -0.17 9.75 22.64
N GLY A 281 0.46 10.39 21.66
CA GLY A 281 1.76 9.96 21.11
C GLY A 281 1.70 8.78 20.12
N VAL A 282 0.52 8.20 19.88
CA VAL A 282 0.37 7.02 18.99
C VAL A 282 0.74 7.35 17.55
N SER A 283 0.25 8.47 17.01
CA SER A 283 0.55 8.84 15.63
C SER A 283 2.04 9.11 15.43
N GLU A 284 2.69 9.80 16.37
CA GLU A 284 4.13 10.06 16.33
C GLU A 284 4.96 8.78 16.39
N ALA A 285 4.53 7.81 17.22
CA ALA A 285 5.17 6.51 17.34
C ALA A 285 5.05 5.70 16.03
N ILE A 286 3.86 5.62 15.46
CA ILE A 286 3.63 4.93 14.19
C ILE A 286 4.42 5.59 13.06
N ALA A 287 4.38 6.92 12.95
CA ALA A 287 5.15 7.65 11.94
C ALA A 287 6.66 7.43 12.08
N ALA A 288 7.18 7.28 13.31
CA ALA A 288 8.58 6.92 13.54
C ALA A 288 8.91 5.52 13.00
N CYS A 289 8.04 4.53 13.21
CA CYS A 289 8.18 3.20 12.61
C CYS A 289 8.13 3.24 11.08
N ASN A 290 7.17 3.98 10.50
CA ASN A 290 7.04 4.13 9.05
C ASN A 290 8.33 4.69 8.42
N ARG A 291 8.93 5.73 9.03
CA ARG A 291 10.21 6.32 8.57
C ARG A 291 11.40 5.39 8.76
N ALA A 292 11.36 4.50 9.76
CA ALA A 292 12.39 3.50 10.00
C ALA A 292 12.26 2.25 9.11
N GLY A 293 11.25 2.20 8.22
CA GLY A 293 11.00 1.04 7.36
C GLY A 293 10.42 -0.18 8.09
N ILE A 294 9.91 0.02 9.30
CA ILE A 294 9.24 -1.00 10.11
C ILE A 294 7.77 -1.02 9.71
N LEU A 295 7.26 -2.20 9.34
CA LEU A 295 5.84 -2.39 9.07
C LEU A 295 5.03 -2.20 10.36
N VAL A 296 3.89 -1.53 10.29
CA VAL A 296 2.95 -1.40 11.42
C VAL A 296 1.66 -2.13 11.08
N VAL A 297 1.41 -3.23 11.81
CA VAL A 297 0.30 -4.14 11.52
C VAL A 297 -0.60 -4.29 12.74
N VAL A 298 -1.89 -3.96 12.59
CA VAL A 298 -2.86 -4.16 13.65
C VAL A 298 -3.33 -5.61 13.65
N VAL A 299 -3.38 -6.23 14.83
CA VAL A 299 -3.99 -7.56 15.06
C VAL A 299 -4.99 -7.45 16.21
N THR A 300 -6.29 -7.47 15.91
CA THR A 300 -7.32 -7.13 16.90
C THR A 300 -8.51 -8.11 16.94
N ASN A 301 -9.01 -8.41 18.15
CA ASN A 301 -10.21 -9.22 18.33
C ASN A 301 -11.44 -8.30 18.19
N GLN A 302 -12.32 -8.55 17.22
CA GLN A 302 -13.51 -7.72 16.95
C GLN A 302 -14.81 -8.55 17.12
N PRO A 303 -15.14 -8.95 18.36
CA PRO A 303 -16.31 -9.79 18.63
C PRO A 303 -17.64 -9.08 18.42
N VAL A 304 -17.63 -7.74 18.25
CA VAL A 304 -18.83 -6.95 17.94
C VAL A 304 -19.54 -7.45 16.67
N LEU A 305 -18.79 -8.02 15.72
CA LEU A 305 -19.34 -8.69 14.54
C LEU A 305 -20.10 -9.97 14.91
N ALA A 306 -19.45 -10.91 15.63
CA ALA A 306 -20.11 -12.13 16.11
C ALA A 306 -21.31 -11.87 17.03
N ARG A 307 -21.30 -10.76 17.77
CA ARG A 307 -22.40 -10.34 18.65
C ARG A 307 -23.52 -9.62 17.89
N GLY A 308 -23.35 -9.36 16.59
CA GLY A 308 -24.30 -8.64 15.75
C GLY A 308 -24.50 -7.17 16.11
N GLU A 309 -23.58 -6.60 16.89
CA GLU A 309 -23.65 -5.21 17.33
C GLU A 309 -23.15 -4.23 16.25
N VAL A 310 -22.33 -4.75 15.33
CA VAL A 310 -21.72 -4.03 14.20
C VAL A 310 -21.71 -5.01 13.01
N ASP A 311 -21.77 -4.49 11.78
CA ASP A 311 -21.55 -5.25 10.55
C ASP A 311 -20.20 -4.91 9.90
N GLU A 312 -19.88 -5.58 8.79
CA GLU A 312 -18.59 -5.39 8.11
C GLU A 312 -18.38 -3.93 7.68
N ALA A 313 -19.45 -3.26 7.21
CA ALA A 313 -19.40 -1.86 6.82
C ALA A 313 -19.14 -0.94 8.03
N GLY A 314 -19.80 -1.18 9.15
CA GLY A 314 -19.58 -0.44 10.40
C GLY A 314 -18.18 -0.63 10.97
N LEU A 315 -17.63 -1.84 10.93
CA LEU A 315 -16.25 -2.08 11.34
C LEU A 315 -15.25 -1.40 10.38
N ALA A 316 -15.51 -1.46 9.07
CA ALA A 316 -14.71 -0.76 8.08
C ALA A 316 -14.72 0.76 8.30
N ALA A 317 -15.87 1.34 8.67
CA ALA A 317 -15.97 2.76 9.01
C ALA A 317 -15.15 3.12 10.28
N ILE A 318 -15.16 2.25 11.30
CA ILE A 318 -14.31 2.43 12.49
C ILE A 318 -12.82 2.39 12.11
N HIS A 319 -12.41 1.46 11.26
CA HIS A 319 -11.02 1.37 10.79
C HIS A 319 -10.64 2.55 9.89
N ALA A 320 -11.56 3.04 9.06
CA ALA A 320 -11.34 4.24 8.26
C ALA A 320 -11.13 5.48 9.14
N GLU A 321 -11.88 5.61 10.23
CA GLU A 321 -11.67 6.70 11.21
C GLU A 321 -10.32 6.57 11.92
N LEU A 322 -9.89 5.35 12.29
CA LEU A 322 -8.56 5.10 12.83
C LEU A 322 -7.46 5.61 11.88
N GLU A 323 -7.52 5.19 10.62
CA GLU A 323 -6.55 5.56 9.59
C GLU A 323 -6.60 7.07 9.29
N THR A 324 -7.79 7.68 9.31
CA THR A 324 -7.99 9.12 9.15
C THR A 324 -7.30 9.91 10.27
N GLN A 325 -7.51 9.53 11.54
CA GLN A 325 -6.87 10.21 12.67
C GLN A 325 -5.35 10.07 12.65
N LEU A 326 -4.82 8.90 12.27
CA LEU A 326 -3.38 8.68 12.09
C LEU A 326 -2.81 9.53 10.96
N GLY A 327 -3.52 9.58 9.82
CA GLY A 327 -3.12 10.32 8.63
C GLY A 327 -2.96 11.83 8.84
N ARG A 328 -3.65 12.42 9.83
CA ARG A 328 -3.49 13.84 10.21
C ARG A 328 -2.07 14.19 10.66
N ALA A 329 -1.33 13.23 11.23
CA ALA A 329 0.05 13.41 11.65
C ALA A 329 1.06 12.68 10.72
N GLY A 330 0.62 12.26 9.54
CA GLY A 330 1.44 11.51 8.58
C GLY A 330 1.81 10.09 9.01
N ALA A 331 1.03 9.50 9.91
CA ALA A 331 1.18 8.12 10.33
C ALA A 331 0.26 7.21 9.51
N TYR A 332 0.71 5.98 9.24
CA TYR A 332 -0.13 4.98 8.56
C TYR A 332 0.11 3.56 9.05
N LEU A 333 -0.93 2.74 8.89
CA LEU A 333 -0.90 1.31 9.16
C LEU A 333 -0.72 0.58 7.83
N ASP A 334 0.17 -0.41 7.79
CA ASP A 334 0.37 -1.22 6.58
C ASP A 334 -0.80 -2.17 6.35
N ARG A 335 -1.31 -2.79 7.44
CA ARG A 335 -2.48 -3.67 7.43
C ARG A 335 -3.22 -3.71 8.76
N ILE A 336 -4.51 -4.04 8.68
CA ILE A 336 -5.36 -4.36 9.82
C ILE A 336 -5.91 -5.78 9.64
N TYR A 337 -5.47 -6.70 10.48
CA TYR A 337 -6.07 -8.02 10.64
C TYR A 337 -6.98 -8.00 11.85
N HIS A 338 -8.20 -8.50 11.67
CA HIS A 338 -9.15 -8.61 12.77
C HIS A 338 -9.78 -10.00 12.80
N CYS A 339 -10.12 -10.45 14.00
CA CYS A 339 -10.84 -11.69 14.19
C CYS A 339 -12.31 -11.39 14.52
N PRO A 340 -13.27 -11.76 13.65
CA PRO A 340 -14.69 -11.42 13.84
C PRO A 340 -15.39 -12.36 14.84
N HIS A 341 -14.74 -13.46 15.23
CA HIS A 341 -15.35 -14.60 15.92
C HIS A 341 -15.44 -14.44 17.45
N HIS A 342 -16.43 -15.12 18.04
CA HIS A 342 -16.57 -15.25 19.50
C HIS A 342 -17.05 -16.66 19.90
N PRO A 343 -16.36 -17.40 20.79
CA PRO A 343 -16.72 -18.80 21.08
C PRO A 343 -17.98 -18.96 21.94
N GLU A 344 -18.29 -18.02 22.82
CA GLU A 344 -19.47 -18.10 23.71
C GLU A 344 -20.72 -17.65 22.97
N VAL A 345 -21.85 -18.32 23.21
CA VAL A 345 -23.19 -18.05 22.64
C VAL A 345 -24.10 -17.33 23.64
N GLY A 346 -25.26 -16.84 23.18
CA GLY A 346 -26.30 -16.25 24.03
C GLY A 346 -26.36 -14.72 24.04
N PHE A 347 -25.74 -14.05 23.06
CA PHE A 347 -25.91 -12.60 22.90
C PHE A 347 -27.11 -12.29 22.01
N ALA A 348 -27.86 -11.25 22.35
CA ALA A 348 -28.98 -10.80 21.52
C ALA A 348 -28.46 -10.29 20.17
N GLY A 349 -29.03 -10.79 19.07
CA GLY A 349 -28.64 -10.43 17.70
C GLY A 349 -27.36 -11.11 17.21
N GLU A 350 -26.83 -12.11 17.93
CA GLU A 350 -25.59 -12.77 17.53
C GLU A 350 -25.68 -13.44 16.16
N ARG A 351 -24.54 -13.51 15.48
CA ARG A 351 -24.38 -14.13 14.16
C ARG A 351 -23.86 -15.56 14.35
N PRO A 352 -24.72 -16.60 14.29
CA PRO A 352 -24.36 -17.97 14.67
C PRO A 352 -23.14 -18.51 13.93
N GLU A 353 -22.97 -18.13 12.67
CA GLU A 353 -21.84 -18.50 11.81
C GLU A 353 -20.49 -17.99 12.30
N LEU A 354 -20.47 -16.93 13.12
CA LEU A 354 -19.25 -16.38 13.73
C LEU A 354 -19.00 -16.90 15.15
N LYS A 355 -19.89 -17.77 15.68
CA LYS A 355 -19.84 -18.29 17.06
C LYS A 355 -18.96 -19.53 17.21
N ILE A 356 -17.69 -19.40 16.85
CA ILE A 356 -16.78 -20.53 16.75
C ILE A 356 -15.47 -20.34 17.54
N ALA A 357 -14.88 -21.46 17.95
CA ALA A 357 -13.52 -21.52 18.46
C ALA A 357 -12.51 -21.47 17.29
N CYS A 358 -12.25 -20.28 16.76
CA CYS A 358 -11.36 -20.09 15.61
C CYS A 358 -9.86 -20.13 15.98
N ARG A 359 -8.99 -20.11 14.96
CA ARG A 359 -7.52 -19.93 15.13
C ARG A 359 -7.06 -18.48 15.11
N CYS A 360 -7.88 -17.54 14.63
CA CYS A 360 -7.48 -16.13 14.53
C CYS A 360 -7.51 -15.38 15.86
N ARG A 361 -8.41 -15.76 16.78
CA ARG A 361 -8.69 -14.96 17.99
C ARG A 361 -7.50 -15.05 18.95
N LYS A 362 -6.93 -13.90 19.31
CA LYS A 362 -5.88 -13.84 20.36
C LYS A 362 -6.46 -14.42 21.66
N PRO A 363 -5.73 -15.28 22.40
CA PRO A 363 -4.26 -15.47 22.40
C PRO A 363 -3.68 -16.38 21.30
N LYS A 364 -4.46 -16.86 20.33
CA LYS A 364 -3.90 -17.64 19.21
C LYS A 364 -3.19 -16.72 18.20
N ALA A 365 -2.23 -17.29 17.47
CA ALA A 365 -1.34 -16.57 16.56
C ALA A 365 -1.91 -16.34 15.14
N GLY A 366 -3.13 -16.81 14.83
CA GLY A 366 -3.60 -16.91 13.45
C GLY A 366 -3.63 -15.60 12.65
N MET A 367 -3.84 -14.44 13.29
CA MET A 367 -3.75 -13.15 12.59
C MET A 367 -2.30 -12.74 12.25
N ILE A 368 -1.34 -13.08 13.11
CA ILE A 368 0.09 -12.85 12.87
C ILE A 368 0.59 -13.76 11.76
N GLU A 369 0.14 -15.03 11.74
CA GLU A 369 0.45 -15.98 10.68
C GLU A 369 -0.09 -15.52 9.32
N ALA A 370 -1.31 -14.96 9.29
CA ALA A 370 -1.88 -14.37 8.07
C ALA A 370 -1.04 -13.18 7.58
N ALA A 371 -0.65 -12.28 8.48
CA ALA A 371 0.23 -11.16 8.14
C ALA A 371 1.60 -11.62 7.62
N ARG A 372 2.19 -12.65 8.23
CA ARG A 372 3.46 -13.25 7.78
C ARG A 372 3.36 -13.78 6.35
N ALA A 373 2.25 -14.44 6.03
CA ALA A 373 2.02 -15.01 4.70
C ALA A 373 1.86 -13.93 3.62
N GLU A 374 1.26 -12.78 3.95
CA GLU A 374 1.02 -11.69 3.00
C GLU A 374 2.20 -10.71 2.88
N LEU A 375 2.81 -10.28 3.99
CA LEU A 375 3.64 -9.07 4.03
C LEU A 375 5.15 -9.33 4.02
N ARG A 376 5.59 -10.58 3.85
CA ARG A 376 6.99 -11.00 3.98
C ARG A 376 7.57 -10.45 5.31
N VAL A 377 7.04 -10.92 6.44
CA VAL A 377 7.46 -10.44 7.76
C VAL A 377 8.79 -11.08 8.19
N ASP A 378 9.74 -10.26 8.65
CA ASP A 378 10.92 -10.73 9.38
C ASP A 378 10.54 -11.01 10.84
N MET A 379 10.15 -12.25 11.10
CA MET A 379 9.67 -12.68 12.43
C MET A 379 10.73 -12.52 13.53
N ALA A 380 12.02 -12.60 13.20
CA ALA A 380 13.10 -12.48 14.19
C ALA A 380 13.25 -11.04 14.69
N ARG A 381 12.97 -10.06 13.83
CA ARG A 381 12.96 -8.63 14.15
C ARG A 381 11.54 -8.08 14.20
N SER A 382 10.63 -8.81 14.84
CA SER A 382 9.24 -8.39 15.00
C SER A 382 8.77 -8.59 16.44
N VAL A 383 7.84 -7.74 16.86
CA VAL A 383 7.30 -7.74 18.22
C VAL A 383 5.79 -7.55 18.17
N LEU A 384 5.08 -7.97 19.22
CA LEU A 384 3.67 -7.61 19.43
C LEU A 384 3.55 -6.71 20.66
N VAL A 385 3.01 -5.52 20.46
CA VAL A 385 2.69 -4.56 21.52
C VAL A 385 1.19 -4.60 21.82
N GLY A 386 0.83 -4.68 23.10
CA GLY A 386 -0.57 -4.67 23.54
C GLY A 386 -0.72 -4.31 25.02
N ASP A 387 -1.94 -4.04 25.47
CA ASP A 387 -2.26 -3.71 26.87
C ASP A 387 -2.79 -4.91 27.68
N SER A 388 -3.09 -6.03 27.00
CA SER A 388 -3.63 -7.25 27.60
C SER A 388 -2.59 -8.37 27.61
N VAL A 389 -2.20 -8.82 28.82
CA VAL A 389 -1.32 -9.99 29.03
C VAL A 389 -1.87 -11.24 28.34
N ARG A 390 -3.20 -11.42 28.36
CA ARG A 390 -3.86 -12.54 27.68
C ARG A 390 -3.62 -12.45 26.18
N ASP A 391 -3.90 -11.30 25.57
CA ASP A 391 -3.86 -11.15 24.11
C ASP A 391 -2.41 -11.22 23.60
N LEU A 392 -1.43 -10.83 24.41
CA LEU A 392 0.01 -11.02 24.17
C LEU A 392 0.45 -12.49 24.12
N GLY A 393 -0.39 -13.43 24.55
CA GLY A 393 -0.18 -14.86 24.28
C GLY A 393 -0.02 -15.17 22.79
N ALA A 394 -0.61 -14.36 21.91
CA ALA A 394 -0.45 -14.50 20.45
C ALA A 394 0.99 -14.26 19.99
N ALA A 395 1.73 -13.37 20.66
CA ALA A 395 3.15 -13.14 20.37
C ALA A 395 3.95 -14.41 20.58
N ARG A 396 3.79 -15.03 21.77
CA ARG A 396 4.49 -16.27 22.14
C ARG A 396 4.15 -17.42 21.18
N GLY A 397 2.87 -17.56 20.84
CA GLY A 397 2.41 -18.55 19.87
C GLY A 397 3.01 -18.38 18.47
N ALA A 398 3.37 -17.15 18.09
CA ALA A 398 4.00 -16.83 16.82
C ALA A 398 5.54 -16.76 16.88
N GLY A 399 6.15 -16.98 18.05
CA GLY A 399 7.60 -16.80 18.26
C GLY A 399 8.07 -15.35 18.32
N LEU A 400 7.17 -14.39 18.57
CA LEU A 400 7.47 -12.96 18.71
C LEU A 400 7.69 -12.58 20.17
N ARG A 401 8.43 -11.49 20.38
CA ARG A 401 8.55 -10.85 21.70
C ARG A 401 7.23 -10.14 22.08
N PRO A 402 6.60 -10.51 23.21
CA PRO A 402 5.46 -9.77 23.75
C PRO A 402 5.93 -8.53 24.52
N ILE A 403 5.38 -7.37 24.16
CA ILE A 403 5.64 -6.09 24.82
C ILE A 403 4.34 -5.56 25.41
N LEU A 404 4.31 -5.34 26.72
CA LEU A 404 3.16 -4.78 27.40
C LEU A 404 3.24 -3.24 27.44
N VAL A 405 2.14 -2.57 27.14
CA VAL A 405 2.01 -1.12 27.35
C VAL A 405 0.88 -0.78 28.31
N GLY A 406 1.02 0.33 29.02
CA GLY A 406 -0.03 0.88 29.87
C GLY A 406 0.52 1.69 31.03
N PRO A 407 -0.32 2.49 31.70
CA PRO A 407 0.12 3.50 32.67
C PRO A 407 0.80 2.91 33.92
N ALA A 408 0.56 1.63 34.22
CA ALA A 408 1.19 0.92 35.30
C ALA A 408 1.34 -0.56 34.98
N MET A 409 2.45 -1.14 35.43
CA MET A 409 2.69 -2.57 35.37
C MET A 409 1.75 -3.30 36.34
N ARG A 410 1.00 -4.29 35.84
CA ARG A 410 0.05 -5.10 36.64
C ARG A 410 0.75 -6.37 37.17
N GLU A 411 0.25 -6.94 38.27
CA GLU A 411 0.83 -8.15 38.90
C GLU A 411 0.99 -9.35 37.94
N PRO A 412 -0.02 -9.73 37.11
CA PRO A 412 0.14 -10.84 36.17
C PRO A 412 1.26 -10.64 35.15
N SER A 413 1.62 -9.38 34.87
CA SER A 413 2.71 -9.01 33.97
C SER A 413 4.08 -9.24 34.62
N ARG A 414 4.20 -8.95 35.93
CA ARG A 414 5.42 -9.15 36.72
C ARG A 414 5.77 -10.62 36.85
N GLU A 415 4.77 -11.44 37.17
CA GLU A 415 4.94 -12.89 37.32
C GLU A 415 5.41 -13.56 36.02
N GLN A 416 4.99 -13.01 34.88
CA GLN A 416 5.36 -13.51 33.55
C GLN A 416 6.63 -12.88 32.96
N GLY A 417 7.29 -11.97 33.68
CA GLY A 417 8.52 -11.32 33.24
C GLY A 417 8.40 -10.55 31.93
N LEU A 418 7.23 -9.96 31.65
CA LEU A 418 6.99 -9.24 30.40
C LEU A 418 7.73 -7.89 30.39
N GLU A 419 8.38 -7.59 29.26
CA GLU A 419 8.89 -6.24 28.99
C GLU A 419 7.72 -5.26 28.95
N TRP A 420 7.86 -4.11 29.62
CA TRP A 420 6.77 -3.15 29.83
C TRP A 420 7.22 -1.71 29.61
N PHE A 421 6.35 -0.94 28.96
CA PHE A 421 6.49 0.50 28.77
C PHE A 421 5.22 1.24 29.18
N THR A 422 5.34 2.53 29.49
CA THR A 422 4.20 3.37 29.91
C THR A 422 3.16 3.56 28.82
N ASP A 423 3.61 3.59 27.55
CA ASP A 423 2.81 3.86 26.37
C ASP A 423 3.53 3.33 25.12
N LEU A 424 2.83 3.37 23.98
CA LEU A 424 3.37 2.94 22.69
C LEU A 424 4.58 3.77 22.25
N GLY A 425 4.58 5.07 22.51
CA GLY A 425 5.70 5.94 22.14
C GLY A 425 6.99 5.59 22.88
N ALA A 426 6.90 5.27 24.17
CA ALA A 426 8.02 4.78 24.97
C ALA A 426 8.54 3.43 24.43
N ALA A 427 7.66 2.50 24.11
CA ALA A 427 8.03 1.23 23.51
C ALA A 427 8.74 1.42 22.16
N VAL A 428 8.18 2.23 21.26
CA VAL A 428 8.78 2.49 19.93
C VAL A 428 10.13 3.17 20.04
N ARG A 429 10.31 4.15 20.94
CA ARG A 429 11.63 4.80 21.13
C ARG A 429 12.71 3.81 21.56
N ALA A 430 12.36 2.82 22.38
CA ALA A 430 13.30 1.79 22.82
C ALA A 430 13.58 0.75 21.73
N LEU A 431 12.53 0.33 21.00
CA LEU A 431 12.60 -0.83 20.11
C LEU A 431 12.96 -0.47 18.66
N ALA A 432 12.57 0.69 18.14
CA ALA A 432 12.77 1.02 16.73
C ALA A 432 14.24 0.98 16.28
N PRO A 433 15.23 1.46 17.07
CA PRO A 433 16.64 1.31 16.69
C PRO A 433 17.07 -0.16 16.56
N GLU A 434 16.61 -1.02 17.47
CA GLU A 434 16.89 -2.46 17.44
C GLU A 434 16.26 -3.13 16.21
N LEU A 435 14.99 -2.84 15.95
CA LEU A 435 14.23 -3.46 14.86
C LEU A 435 14.72 -3.00 13.47
N SER A 436 15.19 -1.76 13.35
CA SER A 436 15.67 -1.18 12.09
C SER A 436 17.15 -1.45 11.80
N ALA A 437 17.92 -1.95 12.78
CA ALA A 437 19.32 -2.32 12.58
C ALA A 437 19.44 -3.37 11.45
N SER A 438 20.18 -3.01 10.39
CA SER A 438 20.35 -3.86 9.21
C SER A 438 21.29 -5.03 9.48
N THR A 439 21.01 -6.20 8.91
CA THR A 439 21.88 -7.39 8.97
C THR A 439 23.23 -7.22 8.25
N LEU A 440 23.50 -6.06 7.62
CA LEU A 440 24.76 -5.79 6.94
C LEU A 440 25.95 -5.72 7.90
N GLU A 441 25.74 -5.37 9.17
CA GLU A 441 26.81 -5.39 10.19
C GLU A 441 27.15 -6.82 10.66
N ALA A 442 26.21 -7.77 10.56
CA ALA A 442 26.41 -9.16 10.99
C ALA A 442 27.05 -10.07 9.93
N ARG A 443 27.30 -9.57 8.72
CA ARG A 443 28.05 -10.28 7.66
C ARG A 443 29.48 -9.75 7.47
N ALA A 444 29.86 -8.74 8.24
CA ALA A 444 31.21 -8.17 8.25
C ALA A 444 31.97 -8.44 9.56
N SER A 445 31.45 -9.33 10.42
CA SER A 445 32.08 -9.78 11.67
C SER A 445 32.55 -11.23 11.60
#